data_AF-A0A086MPX9-F1
#
_entry.id   AF-A0A086MPX9-F1
#
_cell.length_a   1.000
_cell.length_b   1.000
_cell.length_c   1.000
_cell.angle_alpha   90.00
_cell.angle_beta   90.00
_cell.angle_gamma   90.00
#
_symmetry.space_group_name_H-M   'P 1'
#
loop_
_entity.id
_entity.type
_entity.pdbx_description
1 polymer ?
#
loop_
_entity_poly.entity_id
_entity_poly.type
_entity_poly.pdbx_seq_one_letter_code
_entity_poly.pdbx_strand_id
1 'polypeptide(L)' 'MTMHNSENSQAMTTGLYAKHYGILQAIAERLRSGGSADVDLLLEDTRRAMESYEICRDRLHAVQAELRAQIDRS' A
#
# COMPACT_ATOMS: atom_id res chain seq x y z
N MET A 1 -25.32 -14.43 15.47
CA MET A 1 -23.95 -14.97 15.57
C MET A 1 -23.25 -14.60 14.27
N THR A 2 -22.61 -13.43 14.24
CA THR A 2 -22.14 -12.80 13.00
C THR A 2 -20.76 -12.21 13.26
N MET A 3 -19.75 -13.07 13.46
CA MET A 3 -18.35 -12.64 13.66
C MET A 3 -17.45 -12.89 12.43
N HIS A 4 -17.95 -13.52 11.36
CA HIS A 4 -17.12 -13.95 10.22
C HIS A 4 -16.83 -12.87 9.15
N ASN A 5 -17.34 -11.64 9.28
CA ASN A 5 -17.23 -10.63 8.21
C ASN A 5 -16.06 -9.64 8.39
N SER A 6 -15.59 -9.41 9.61
CA SER A 6 -14.49 -8.47 9.90
C SER A 6 -13.11 -9.06 9.60
N GLU A 7 -12.90 -10.35 9.89
CA GLU A 7 -11.62 -11.03 9.68
C GLU A 7 -11.28 -11.17 8.19
N ASN A 8 -12.29 -11.48 7.37
CA ASN A 8 -12.13 -11.62 5.92
C ASN A 8 -11.81 -10.26 5.25
N SER A 9 -12.40 -9.19 5.76
CA SER A 9 -12.13 -7.82 5.31
C SER A 9 -10.72 -7.37 5.69
N GLN A 10 -10.24 -7.69 6.90
CA GLN A 10 -8.87 -7.37 7.31
C GLN A 10 -7.83 -8.16 6.52
N ALA A 11 -8.02 -9.47 6.27
CA ALA A 11 -7.11 -10.28 5.47
C ALA A 11 -6.98 -9.77 4.03
N MET A 12 -8.11 -9.41 3.40
CA MET A 12 -8.12 -8.81 2.05
C MET A 12 -7.38 -7.48 2.01
N THR A 13 -7.56 -6.61 3.01
CA THR A 13 -6.86 -5.31 3.08
C THR A 13 -5.35 -5.46 3.33
N THR A 14 -4.93 -6.46 4.11
CA THR A 14 -3.51 -6.74 4.37
C THR A 14 -2.83 -7.34 3.13
N GLY A 15 -3.48 -8.26 2.42
CA GLY A 15 -2.99 -8.79 1.15
C GLY A 15 -2.85 -7.71 0.08
N LEU A 16 -3.79 -6.77 0.04
CA LEU A 16 -3.74 -5.63 -0.86
C LEU A 16 -2.58 -4.68 -0.52
N TYR A 17 -2.40 -4.34 0.75
CA TYR A 17 -1.26 -3.51 1.19
C TYR A 17 0.09 -4.14 0.82
N ALA A 18 0.29 -5.42 1.16
CA ALA A 18 1.54 -6.12 0.88
C ALA A 18 1.86 -6.17 -0.63
N LYS A 19 0.84 -6.39 -1.46
CA LYS A 19 0.97 -6.35 -2.92
C LYS A 19 1.44 -4.99 -3.42
N HIS A 20 0.78 -3.91 -3.01
CA HIS A 20 1.11 -2.56 -3.47
C HIS A 20 2.45 -2.06 -2.92
N TYR A 21 2.79 -2.43 -1.69
CA TYR A 21 4.12 -2.19 -1.13
C TYR A 21 5.21 -2.89 -1.95
N GLY A 22 5.00 -4.14 -2.36
CA GLY A 22 5.93 -4.87 -3.23
C GLY A 22 6.15 -4.19 -4.59
N ILE A 23 5.10 -3.61 -5.17
CA ILE A 23 5.19 -2.82 -6.41
C ILE A 23 6.08 -1.59 -6.20
N LEU A 24 5.86 -0.83 -5.13
CA LEU A 24 6.67 0.34 -4.80
C LEU A 24 8.15 -0.03 -4.60
N GLN A 25 8.41 -1.12 -3.89
CA GLN A 25 9.77 -1.59 -3.64
C GLN A 25 10.48 -1.96 -4.95
N ALA A 26 9.81 -2.71 -5.84
CA ALA A 26 10.39 -3.12 -7.11
C ALA A 26 10.71 -1.93 -8.02
N ILE A 27 9.82 -0.94 -8.10
CA ILE A 27 10.05 0.29 -8.87
C ILE A 27 11.22 1.08 -8.29
N ALA A 28 11.27 1.26 -6.98
CA ALA A 28 12.36 1.97 -6.32
C ALA A 28 13.72 1.28 -6.52
N GLU A 29 13.76 -0.05 -6.51
CA GLU A 29 14.96 -0.83 -6.75
C GLU A 29 15.44 -0.69 -8.20
N ARG A 30 14.51 -0.73 -9.16
CA ARG A 30 14.81 -0.50 -10.58
C ARG A 30 15.32 0.91 -10.85
N LEU A 31 14.75 1.94 -10.24
CA LEU A 31 15.24 3.31 -10.39
C LEU A 31 16.65 3.46 -9.79
N ARG A 32 16.92 2.82 -8.65
CA ARG A 32 18.20 2.87 -7.96
C ARG A 32 19.33 2.16 -8.72
N SER A 33 19.03 1.06 -9.40
CA SER A 33 20.03 0.28 -10.14
C SER A 33 20.46 0.92 -11.47
N GLY A 34 20.01 2.14 -11.77
CA GLY A 34 20.24 2.78 -13.06
C GLY A 34 19.30 2.23 -14.13
N GLY A 35 18.01 2.09 -13.77
CA GLY A 35 16.95 1.57 -14.62
C GLY A 35 16.87 2.25 -15.99
N SER A 36 16.06 1.64 -16.87
CA SER A 36 15.97 2.01 -18.29
C SER A 36 15.97 3.54 -18.51
N ALA A 37 16.84 4.02 -19.41
CA ALA A 37 16.83 5.40 -19.89
C ALA A 37 15.61 5.71 -20.79
N ASP A 38 14.72 4.73 -20.97
CA ASP A 38 13.45 4.89 -21.66
C ASP A 38 12.46 5.69 -20.80
N VAL A 39 12.18 6.91 -21.26
CA VAL A 39 11.27 7.85 -20.61
C VAL A 39 9.84 7.30 -20.53
N ASP A 40 9.40 6.50 -21.51
CA ASP A 40 8.04 5.96 -21.50
C ASP A 40 7.87 4.92 -20.37
N LEU A 41 8.89 4.09 -20.15
CA LEU A 41 8.91 3.14 -19.03
C LEU A 41 8.96 3.87 -17.68
N LEU A 42 9.69 4.98 -17.59
CA LEU A 42 9.73 5.80 -16.37
C LEU A 42 8.36 6.42 -16.08
N LEU A 43 7.62 6.87 -17.09
CA LEU A 43 6.28 7.41 -16.93
C LEU A 43 5.28 6.34 -16.47
N GLU A 44 5.36 5.13 -17.03
CA GLU A 44 4.52 4.01 -16.60
C GLU A 44 4.83 3.60 -15.14
N ASP A 45 6.10 3.46 -14.80
CA ASP A 45 6.53 3.16 -13.43
C ASP A 45 6.08 4.24 -12.44
N THR A 46 6.18 5.51 -12.83
CA THR A 46 5.74 6.63 -11.98
C THR A 46 4.23 6.57 -11.73
N ARG A 47 3.41 6.37 -12.76
CA ARG A 47 1.95 6.23 -12.62
C ARG A 47 1.59 5.07 -11.69
N ARG A 48 2.19 3.91 -11.92
CA ARG A 48 1.95 2.70 -11.14
C ARG A 48 2.40 2.85 -9.68
N ALA A 49 3.49 3.57 -9.45
CA ALA A 49 3.95 3.92 -8.11
C ALA A 49 2.97 4.86 -7.40
N MET A 50 2.46 5.88 -8.08
CA MET A 50 1.46 6.79 -7.49
C MET A 50 0.19 6.05 -7.05
N GLU A 51 -0.38 5.22 -7.92
CA GLU A 51 -1.57 4.42 -7.59
C GLU A 51 -1.32 3.49 -6.40
N SER A 52 -0.15 2.83 -6.37
CA SER A 52 0.20 1.91 -5.28
C SER A 52 0.47 2.67 -3.97
N TYR A 53 1.05 3.87 -4.05
CA TYR A 53 1.28 4.73 -2.90
C TYR A 53 -0.02 5.17 -2.25
N GLU A 54 -1.03 5.57 -3.03
CA GLU A 54 -2.33 5.98 -2.49
C GLU A 54 -2.99 4.87 -1.68
N ILE A 55 -2.98 3.64 -2.21
CA ILE A 55 -3.53 2.46 -1.52
C ILE A 55 -2.77 2.20 -0.20
N CYS A 56 -1.44 2.25 -0.23
CA CYS A 56 -0.63 2.06 0.96
C CYS A 56 -0.87 3.17 2.00
N ARG A 57 -0.94 4.43 1.56
CA ARG A 57 -1.19 5.60 2.42
C ARG A 57 -2.55 5.49 3.10
N ASP A 58 -3.59 5.17 2.35
CA ASP A 58 -4.95 5.10 2.88
C ASP A 58 -5.06 3.97 3.93
N ARG A 59 -4.37 2.85 3.72
CA ARG A 59 -4.30 1.78 4.72
C ARG A 59 -3.57 2.23 6.00
N LEU A 60 -2.45 2.95 5.87
CA LEU A 60 -1.73 3.49 7.02
C LEU A 60 -2.58 4.47 7.82
N HIS A 61 -3.34 5.35 7.14
CA HIS A 61 -4.28 6.25 7.81
C HIS A 61 -5.37 5.50 8.57
N ALA A 62 -5.92 4.43 7.98
CA ALA A 62 -6.91 3.59 8.67
C ALA A 62 -6.34 2.96 9.95
N VAL A 63 -5.11 2.43 9.89
CA VAL A 63 -4.42 1.86 11.05
C VAL A 63 -4.14 2.92 12.12
N GLN A 64 -3.69 4.12 11.72
CA GLN A 64 -3.47 5.25 12.64
C GLN A 64 -4.76 5.68 13.35
N ALA A 65 -5.87 5.76 12.61
CA ALA A 65 -7.17 6.11 13.18
C ALA A 65 -7.65 5.05 14.18
N GLU A 66 -7.48 3.76 13.85
CA GLU A 66 -7.82 2.65 14.74
C GLU A 66 -6.99 2.67 16.02
N LEU A 67 -5.67 2.89 15.91
CA LEU A 67 -4.77 2.98 17.06
C LEU A 67 -5.12 4.18 17.96
N ARG A 68 -5.39 5.35 17.36
CA ARG A 68 -5.79 6.55 18.12
C ARG A 68 -7.09 6.32 18.89
N ALA A 69 -8.07 5.69 18.25
CA ALA A 69 -9.34 5.38 18.89
C ALA A 69 -9.18 4.38 20.05
N GLN A 70 -8.18 3.50 20.04
CA GLN A 70 -7.85 2.62 21.16
C GLN A 70 -7.23 3.39 22.33
N ILE A 71 -6.33 4.34 22.04
CA ILE A 71 -5.69 5.20 23.05
C ILE A 71 -6.75 6.07 23.74
N ASP A 72 -7.64 6.71 22.98
CA ASP A 72 -8.67 7.61 23.54
C ASP A 72 -9.73 6.87 24.40
N ARG A 73 -9.80 5.53 24.32
CA ARG A 73 -10.68 4.68 25.14
C ARG A 73 -10.02 4.10 26.40
N SER A 74 -8.70 4.27 26.56
CA SER A 74 -7.91 3.75 27.68
C SER A 74 -7.70 4.83 28.74
#